data_AF-A0A1Q7VG99-F1
#
_entry.id   AF-A0A1Q7VG99-F1
#
_cell.length_a   1.000
_cell.length_b   1.000
_cell.length_c   1.000
_cell.angle_alpha   90.00
_cell.angle_beta   90.00
_cell.angle_gamma   90.00
#
_symmetry.space_group_name_H-M   'P 1'
#
loop_
_entity.id
_entity.type
_entity.pdbx_description
1 polymer ?
#
loop_
_entity_poly.entity_id
_entity_poly.type
_entity_poly.pdbx_seq_one_letter_code
_entity_poly.pdbx_strand_id
1 'polypeptide(L)'
;MSREIIEFVQELERDKGIESDTLIEALEDALLAAYKKTPGASRHAVVELDREEGDFRVFSIELPPDIEERLLEEARERVLTELEQAEEETGERSHVLVQDEDLEIDWSDVPDEQVKREDVTPENFGRIAAQTAKQVITQRIREAERQMMYEEYIDRVSEVVTGIVQQAGDRNNVLVDLGKVEALLPRSEQVDGERYEQGSRIKAVITEVRSGTKGPQVIVSRRDPELIKTLFELEVPEIADGLVEIRGVAREPGYRSKIAVESHAQGVDPVGACVGPRGSRVRMVVSELRGEKIDIIP
;
A
#
# COMPACT_ATOMS: atom_id res chain seq x y z
N MET A 1 -19.72 -20.73 -12.99
CA MET A 1 -19.32 -20.06 -11.74
C MET A 1 -18.01 -20.62 -11.19
N SER A 2 -17.86 -21.93 -10.96
CA SER A 2 -16.58 -22.51 -10.49
C SER A 2 -15.41 -22.26 -11.46
N ARG A 3 -15.61 -22.53 -12.75
CA ARG A 3 -14.59 -22.27 -13.78
C ARG A 3 -14.21 -20.79 -13.98
N GLU A 4 -15.14 -19.87 -13.71
CA GLU A 4 -14.90 -18.42 -13.82
C GLU A 4 -13.94 -17.93 -12.72
N ILE A 5 -13.95 -18.57 -11.54
CA ILE A 5 -13.04 -18.24 -10.44
C ILE A 5 -11.61 -18.61 -10.83
N ILE A 6 -11.39 -19.80 -11.39
CA ILE A 6 -10.06 -20.28 -11.81
C ILE A 6 -9.53 -19.47 -12.99
N GLU A 7 -10.36 -19.15 -13.98
CA GLU A 7 -9.94 -18.28 -15.09
C GLU A 7 -9.48 -16.91 -14.58
N PHE A 8 -10.18 -16.36 -13.59
CA PHE A 8 -9.83 -15.08 -12.98
C PHE A 8 -8.56 -15.16 -12.11
N VAL A 9 -8.36 -16.24 -11.36
CA VAL A 9 -7.12 -16.52 -10.61
C VAL A 9 -5.92 -16.54 -11.55
N GLN A 10 -6.03 -17.25 -12.68
CA GLN A 10 -4.98 -17.33 -13.69
C GLN A 10 -4.74 -16.01 -14.44
N GLU A 11 -5.78 -15.20 -14.64
CA GLU A 11 -5.66 -13.85 -15.21
C GLU A 11 -4.87 -12.95 -14.26
N LEU A 12 -5.17 -13.00 -12.96
CA LEU A 12 -4.47 -12.22 -11.94
C LEU A 12 -3.00 -12.60 -11.78
N GLU A 13 -2.68 -13.89 -11.90
CA GLU A 13 -1.30 -14.35 -11.91
C GLU A 13 -0.51 -13.72 -13.08
N ARG A 14 -1.11 -13.66 -14.28
CA ARG A 14 -0.47 -13.07 -15.46
C ARG A 14 -0.36 -11.55 -15.40
N ASP A 15 -1.41 -10.87 -14.97
CA ASP A 15 -1.51 -9.41 -15.05
C ASP A 15 -0.89 -8.70 -13.84
N LYS A 16 -0.98 -9.32 -12.65
CA LYS A 16 -0.59 -8.71 -11.36
C LYS A 16 0.54 -9.47 -10.66
N GLY A 17 0.97 -10.61 -11.19
CA GLY A 17 2.06 -11.41 -10.61
C GLY A 17 1.72 -12.03 -9.26
N ILE A 18 0.43 -12.22 -8.95
CA ILE A 18 -0.02 -12.88 -7.72
C ILE A 18 0.06 -14.39 -7.94
N GLU A 19 0.85 -15.11 -7.16
CA GLU A 19 0.94 -16.57 -7.26
C GLU A 19 -0.45 -17.22 -7.04
N SER A 20 -0.84 -18.09 -7.97
CA SER A 20 -2.14 -18.77 -7.94
C SER A 20 -2.33 -19.58 -6.66
N ASP A 21 -1.27 -20.22 -6.16
CA ASP A 21 -1.31 -21.02 -4.93
C ASP A 21 -1.68 -20.16 -3.71
N THR A 22 -1.04 -19.00 -3.53
CA THR A 22 -1.36 -18.07 -2.42
C THR A 22 -2.80 -17.54 -2.50
N LEU A 23 -3.34 -17.38 -3.71
CA LEU A 23 -4.72 -16.93 -3.89
C LEU A 23 -5.73 -18.04 -3.58
N ILE A 24 -5.42 -19.28 -3.93
CA ILE A 24 -6.23 -20.45 -3.62
C ILE A 24 -6.27 -20.70 -2.11
N GLU A 25 -5.13 -20.68 -1.44
CA GLU A 25 -5.05 -20.80 0.03
C GLU A 25 -5.89 -19.72 0.73
N ALA A 26 -5.75 -18.46 0.29
CA ALA A 26 -6.54 -17.36 0.84
C ALA A 26 -8.06 -17.52 0.60
N LEU A 27 -8.44 -18.16 -0.51
CA LEU A 27 -9.84 -18.50 -0.80
C LEU A 27 -10.35 -19.61 0.12
N GLU A 28 -9.57 -20.67 0.31
CA GLU A 28 -9.89 -21.78 1.21
C GLU A 28 -10.11 -21.28 2.65
N ASP A 29 -9.19 -20.46 3.18
CA ASP A 29 -9.31 -19.85 4.51
C ASP A 29 -10.58 -19.01 4.68
N ALA A 30 -10.88 -18.18 3.68
CA ALA A 30 -12.04 -17.31 3.73
C ALA A 30 -13.35 -18.09 3.60
N LEU A 31 -13.38 -19.14 2.77
CA LEU A 31 -14.50 -20.06 2.66
C LEU A 31 -14.69 -20.84 3.96
N LEU A 32 -13.62 -21.28 4.61
CA LEU A 32 -13.67 -21.94 5.91
C LEU A 32 -14.25 -21.00 6.97
N ALA A 33 -13.81 -19.74 7.01
CA ALA A 33 -14.36 -18.73 7.91
C ALA A 33 -15.83 -18.41 7.64
N ALA A 34 -16.27 -18.51 6.37
CA ALA A 34 -17.69 -18.38 6.01
C ALA A 34 -18.50 -19.62 6.43
N TYR A 35 -17.92 -20.82 6.29
CA TYR A 35 -18.53 -22.07 6.74
C TYR A 35 -18.73 -22.11 8.25
N LYS A 36 -17.72 -21.76 9.05
CA LYS A 36 -17.79 -21.70 10.53
C LYS A 36 -18.92 -20.79 11.06
N LYS A 37 -19.39 -19.82 10.26
CA LYS A 37 -20.53 -18.94 10.61
C LYS A 37 -21.90 -19.56 10.33
N THR A 38 -21.95 -20.72 9.68
CA THR A 38 -23.18 -21.43 9.34
C THR A 38 -23.65 -22.23 10.57
N PRO A 39 -24.96 -22.25 10.87
CA PRO A 39 -25.48 -23.07 11.97
C PRO A 39 -25.17 -24.56 11.76
N GLY A 40 -24.59 -25.21 12.77
CA GLY A 40 -24.22 -26.63 12.70
C GLY A 40 -22.90 -26.91 11.99
N ALA A 41 -22.04 -25.90 11.80
CA ALA A 41 -20.70 -26.09 11.28
C ALA A 41 -19.89 -27.04 12.17
N SER A 42 -19.15 -27.96 11.55
CA SER A 42 -18.21 -28.83 12.24
C SER A 42 -17.09 -28.02 12.90
N ARG A 43 -16.66 -28.45 14.09
CA ARG A 43 -15.57 -27.81 14.85
C ARG A 43 -14.26 -27.82 14.07
N HIS A 44 -13.94 -28.96 13.46
CA HIS A 44 -12.79 -29.13 12.58
C HIS A 44 -13.29 -29.32 11.16
N ALA A 45 -12.98 -28.37 10.29
CA ALA A 45 -13.33 -28.44 8.89
C ALA A 45 -12.18 -27.92 8.03
N VAL A 46 -12.04 -28.48 6.83
CA VAL A 46 -11.16 -27.99 5.77
C VAL A 46 -12.02 -27.65 4.56
N VAL A 47 -11.65 -26.59 3.85
CA VAL A 47 -12.18 -26.33 2.52
C VAL A 47 -11.08 -26.66 1.53
N GLU A 48 -11.41 -27.47 0.52
CA GLU A 48 -10.52 -27.76 -0.59
C GLU A 48 -11.12 -27.16 -1.86
N LEU A 49 -10.31 -26.42 -2.62
CA LEU A 49 -10.68 -25.85 -3.92
C LEU A 49 -9.93 -26.57 -5.04
N ASP A 50 -10.68 -27.14 -5.99
CA ASP A 50 -10.11 -27.79 -7.17
C ASP A 50 -9.49 -26.74 -8.12
N ARG A 51 -8.23 -26.96 -8.50
CA ARG A 51 -7.43 -26.03 -9.30
C ARG A 51 -7.80 -26.00 -10.78
N GLU A 52 -8.48 -27.02 -11.28
CA GLU A 52 -8.85 -27.15 -12.69
C GLU A 52 -10.34 -26.84 -12.91
N GLU A 53 -11.20 -27.39 -12.06
CA GLU A 53 -12.65 -27.24 -12.18
C GLU A 53 -13.18 -26.00 -11.43
N GLY A 54 -12.49 -25.57 -10.37
CA GLY A 54 -12.92 -24.48 -9.49
C GLY A 54 -14.05 -24.86 -8.54
N ASP A 55 -14.35 -26.16 -8.44
CA ASP A 55 -15.32 -26.69 -7.51
C ASP A 55 -14.68 -26.76 -6.12
N PHE A 56 -15.41 -26.34 -5.08
CA PHE A 56 -14.94 -26.40 -3.71
C PHE A 56 -15.74 -27.46 -2.94
N ARG A 57 -15.11 -28.09 -1.95
CA ARG A 57 -15.76 -29.01 -1.00
C ARG A 57 -15.34 -28.68 0.42
N VAL A 58 -16.28 -28.85 1.34
CA VAL A 58 -16.05 -28.70 2.78
C VAL A 58 -16.01 -30.08 3.41
N PHE A 59 -14.89 -30.43 4.01
CA PHE A 59 -14.70 -31.69 4.71
C PHE A 59 -14.69 -31.46 6.21
N SER A 60 -15.57 -32.17 6.93
CA SER A 60 -15.50 -32.31 8.38
C SER A 60 -14.41 -33.30 8.72
N ILE A 61 -13.57 -32.95 9.69
CA ILE A 61 -12.45 -33.75 10.17
C ILE A 61 -12.85 -34.33 11.53
N GLU A 62 -13.07 -35.64 11.57
CA GLU A 62 -13.22 -36.38 12.83
C GLU A 62 -11.85 -36.94 13.24
N LEU A 63 -11.35 -36.45 14.36
CA LEU A 63 -10.09 -36.90 14.96
C LEU A 63 -10.38 -38.02 15.98
N PRO A 64 -9.48 -39.00 16.13
CA PRO A 64 -9.51 -39.92 17.25
C PRO A 64 -9.40 -39.16 18.59
N PRO A 65 -10.12 -39.56 19.64
CA PRO A 65 -10.17 -38.81 20.90
C PRO A 65 -8.79 -38.59 21.55
N ASP A 66 -7.90 -39.57 21.41
CA ASP A 66 -6.53 -39.55 21.93
C ASP A 66 -5.64 -38.55 21.20
N ILE A 67 -5.88 -38.35 19.90
CA ILE A 67 -5.17 -37.36 19.08
C ILE A 67 -5.76 -35.97 19.32
N GLU A 68 -7.09 -35.87 19.37
CA GLU A 68 -7.79 -34.61 19.63
C GLU A 68 -7.36 -34.01 20.97
N GLU A 69 -7.30 -34.81 22.04
CA GLU A 69 -6.89 -34.36 23.38
C GLU A 69 -5.45 -33.82 23.40
N ARG A 70 -4.51 -34.53 22.75
CA ARG A 70 -3.11 -34.08 22.64
C ARG A 70 -3.00 -32.75 21.91
N LEU A 71 -3.68 -32.61 20.77
CA LEU A 71 -3.61 -31.39 19.97
C LEU A 71 -4.31 -30.21 20.65
N LEU A 72 -5.35 -30.47 21.44
CA LEU A 72 -6.00 -29.46 22.29
C LEU A 72 -5.05 -28.92 23.36
N GLU A 73 -4.28 -29.80 23.98
CA GLU A 73 -3.27 -29.42 24.97
C GLU A 73 -2.16 -28.56 24.33
N GLU A 74 -1.65 -28.98 23.16
CA GLU A 74 -0.67 -28.22 22.38
C GLU A 74 -1.20 -26.84 21.93
N ALA A 75 -2.47 -26.76 21.49
CA ALA A 75 -3.11 -25.49 21.13
C ALA A 75 -3.28 -24.56 22.34
N ARG A 76 -3.65 -25.13 23.50
CA ARG A 76 -3.80 -24.38 24.74
C ARG A 76 -2.48 -23.79 25.21
N GLU A 77 -1.40 -24.57 25.13
CA GLU A 77 -0.06 -24.13 25.49
C GLU A 77 0.42 -22.97 24.59
N ARG A 78 0.16 -23.04 23.27
CA ARG A 78 0.45 -21.94 22.34
C ARG A 78 -0.26 -20.65 22.72
N VAL A 79 -1.56 -20.70 22.95
CA VAL A 79 -2.36 -19.50 23.31
C VAL A 79 -1.91 -18.92 24.64
N LEU A 80 -1.60 -19.77 25.64
CA LEU A 80 -1.10 -19.30 26.92
C LEU A 80 0.24 -18.57 26.76
N THR A 81 1.14 -19.11 25.95
CA THR A 81 2.46 -18.52 25.67
C THR A 81 2.33 -17.15 25.00
N GLU A 82 1.44 -17.01 24.02
CA GLU A 82 1.17 -15.73 23.34
C GLU A 82 0.60 -14.67 24.30
N LEU A 83 -0.32 -15.09 25.19
CA LEU A 83 -0.88 -14.21 26.22
C LEU A 83 0.20 -13.73 27.20
N GLU A 84 1.08 -14.62 27.66
CA GLU A 84 2.20 -14.25 28.54
C GLU A 84 3.13 -13.22 27.89
N GLN A 85 3.46 -13.38 26.60
CA GLN A 85 4.27 -12.42 25.86
C GLN A 85 3.58 -11.05 25.74
N ALA A 86 2.28 -11.04 25.44
CA ALA A 86 1.51 -9.80 25.36
C ALA A 86 1.41 -9.08 26.72
N GLU A 87 1.30 -9.83 27.83
CA GLU A 87 1.32 -9.26 29.18
C GLU A 87 2.67 -8.63 29.53
N GLU A 88 3.80 -9.26 29.14
CA GLU A 88 5.13 -8.69 29.35
C GLU A 88 5.35 -7.39 28.57
N GLU A 89 4.83 -7.31 27.33
CA GLU A 89 4.95 -6.11 26.48
C GLU A 89 4.05 -4.96 26.94
N THR A 90 2.83 -5.26 27.39
CA THR A 90 1.83 -4.23 27.74
C THR A 90 1.78 -3.89 29.22
N GLY A 91 2.27 -4.78 30.10
CA GLY A 91 2.24 -4.64 31.56
C GLY A 91 0.84 -4.78 32.19
N GLU A 92 -0.18 -5.11 31.40
CA GLU A 92 -1.55 -5.33 31.85
C GLU A 92 -1.89 -6.82 31.81
N ARG A 93 -2.40 -7.37 32.92
CA ARG A 93 -2.81 -8.78 32.98
C ARG A 93 -4.09 -9.01 32.19
N SER A 94 -4.03 -9.93 31.25
CA SER A 94 -5.14 -10.38 30.44
C SER A 94 -5.94 -11.44 31.21
N HIS A 95 -7.11 -11.08 31.72
CA HIS A 95 -8.05 -12.03 32.36
C HIS A 95 -8.89 -12.80 31.33
N VAL A 96 -8.31 -13.20 30.21
CA VAL A 96 -9.02 -13.97 29.17
C VAL A 96 -9.10 -15.43 29.61
N LEU A 97 -10.33 -15.93 29.80
CA LEU A 97 -10.57 -17.36 30.02
C LEU A 97 -10.48 -18.06 28.67
N VAL A 98 -9.42 -18.84 28.45
CA VAL A 98 -9.28 -19.71 27.27
C VAL A 98 -10.23 -20.89 27.44
N GLN A 99 -11.25 -20.98 26.59
CA GLN A 99 -12.15 -22.13 26.54
C GLN A 99 -11.69 -23.08 25.43
N ASP A 100 -11.86 -24.38 25.64
CA ASP A 100 -11.45 -25.39 24.67
C ASP A 100 -12.16 -25.20 23.31
N GLU A 101 -13.39 -24.68 23.31
CA GLU A 101 -14.18 -24.39 22.11
C GLU A 101 -13.57 -23.29 21.22
N ASP A 102 -12.74 -22.41 21.80
CA ASP A 102 -12.11 -21.28 21.10
C ASP A 102 -10.72 -21.64 20.53
N LEU A 103 -10.19 -22.84 20.84
CA LEU A 103 -8.86 -23.28 20.40
C LEU A 103 -8.88 -23.82 18.97
N GLU A 104 -8.04 -23.23 18.11
CA GLU A 104 -7.78 -23.77 16.78
C GLU A 104 -6.69 -24.84 16.84
N ILE A 105 -7.14 -26.09 16.65
CA ILE A 105 -6.27 -27.25 16.53
C ILE A 105 -5.66 -27.28 15.14
N ASP A 106 -4.34 -27.43 15.08
CA ASP A 106 -3.64 -27.78 13.85
C ASP A 106 -3.50 -29.31 13.79
N TRP A 107 -4.11 -29.93 12.77
CA TRP A 107 -4.04 -31.38 12.55
C TRP A 107 -3.24 -31.74 11.29
N SER A 108 -2.50 -30.79 10.70
CA SER A 108 -1.73 -31.00 9.47
C SER A 108 -0.69 -32.13 9.58
N ASP A 109 -0.17 -32.38 10.79
CA ASP A 109 0.81 -33.44 11.07
C ASP A 109 0.17 -34.82 11.37
N VAL A 110 -1.16 -34.92 11.41
CA VAL A 110 -1.84 -36.20 11.66
C VAL A 110 -1.94 -36.99 10.35
N PRO A 111 -1.51 -38.27 10.31
CA PRO A 111 -1.63 -39.08 9.10
C PRO A 111 -3.07 -39.21 8.62
N ASP A 112 -3.31 -39.02 7.32
CA ASP A 112 -4.65 -39.11 6.71
C ASP A 112 -5.40 -40.42 7.02
N GLU A 113 -4.69 -41.53 7.24
CA GLU A 113 -5.28 -42.83 7.60
C GLU A 113 -5.98 -42.83 8.96
N GLN A 114 -5.63 -41.90 9.85
CA GLN A 114 -6.17 -41.79 11.21
C GLN A 114 -7.30 -40.76 11.28
N VAL A 115 -7.50 -39.97 10.23
CA VAL A 115 -8.48 -38.90 10.15
C VAL A 115 -9.66 -39.37 9.31
N LYS A 116 -10.88 -39.27 9.85
CA LYS A 116 -12.08 -39.48 9.04
C LYS A 116 -12.52 -38.15 8.44
N ARG A 117 -12.69 -38.14 7.11
CA ARG A 117 -13.17 -36.98 6.36
C ARG A 117 -14.60 -37.26 5.87
N GLU A 118 -15.53 -36.38 6.20
CA GLU A 118 -16.91 -36.44 5.70
C GLU A 118 -17.23 -35.16 4.91
N ASP A 119 -17.82 -35.29 3.73
CA ASP A 119 -18.26 -34.14 2.95
C ASP A 119 -19.52 -33.55 3.60
N VAL A 120 -19.36 -32.35 4.16
CA VAL A 120 -20.40 -31.59 4.86
C VAL A 120 -20.76 -30.31 4.12
N THR A 121 -20.49 -30.26 2.81
CA THR A 121 -20.74 -29.09 1.97
C THR A 121 -22.23 -28.73 1.97
N PRO A 122 -22.63 -27.55 2.48
CA PRO A 122 -24.04 -27.17 2.51
C PRO A 122 -24.59 -26.91 1.09
N GLU A 123 -25.85 -27.28 0.81
CA GLU A 123 -26.46 -27.17 -0.53
C GLU A 123 -26.47 -25.73 -1.10
N ASN A 124 -26.59 -24.71 -0.24
CA ASN A 124 -26.60 -23.29 -0.66
C ASN A 124 -25.23 -22.59 -0.52
N PHE A 125 -24.17 -23.34 -0.22
CA PHE A 125 -22.86 -22.76 0.06
C PHE A 125 -22.23 -22.12 -1.18
N GLY A 126 -22.60 -22.54 -2.40
CA GLY A 126 -22.13 -21.94 -3.65
C GLY A 126 -22.34 -20.43 -3.79
N ARG A 127 -23.45 -19.90 -3.28
CA ARG A 127 -23.69 -18.44 -3.31
C ARG A 127 -22.79 -17.70 -2.32
N ILE A 128 -22.63 -18.25 -1.13
CA ILE A 128 -21.74 -17.70 -0.09
C ILE A 128 -20.29 -17.75 -0.59
N ALA A 129 -19.92 -18.85 -1.23
CA ALA A 129 -18.60 -19.04 -1.80
C ALA A 129 -18.29 -18.04 -2.90
N ALA A 130 -19.21 -17.81 -3.84
CA ALA A 130 -19.02 -16.82 -4.90
C ALA A 130 -18.85 -15.38 -4.34
N GLN A 131 -19.65 -15.01 -3.34
CA GLN A 131 -19.54 -13.68 -2.71
C GLN A 131 -18.22 -13.51 -1.93
N THR A 132 -17.83 -14.56 -1.19
CA THR A 132 -16.60 -14.60 -0.41
C THR A 132 -15.39 -14.55 -1.33
N ALA A 133 -15.38 -15.38 -2.38
CA ALA A 133 -14.32 -15.40 -3.38
C ALA A 133 -14.13 -14.03 -4.03
N LYS A 134 -15.20 -13.38 -4.47
CA LYS A 134 -15.13 -12.02 -5.01
C LYS A 134 -14.49 -11.04 -4.02
N GLN A 135 -14.83 -11.13 -2.73
CA GLN A 135 -14.29 -10.25 -1.69
C GLN A 135 -12.80 -10.51 -1.46
N VAL A 136 -12.39 -11.77 -1.29
CA VAL A 136 -11.00 -12.18 -1.06
C VAL A 136 -10.13 -11.79 -2.24
N ILE A 137 -10.59 -12.06 -3.46
CA ILE A 137 -9.83 -11.75 -4.66
C ILE A 137 -9.69 -10.22 -4.79
N THR A 138 -10.77 -9.46 -4.62
CA THR A 138 -10.69 -7.98 -4.64
C THR A 138 -9.73 -7.46 -3.57
N GLN A 139 -9.70 -8.10 -2.40
CA GLN A 139 -8.76 -7.75 -1.35
C GLN A 139 -7.33 -8.05 -1.77
N ARG A 140 -7.02 -9.27 -2.22
CA ARG A 140 -5.68 -9.67 -2.69
C ARG A 140 -5.17 -8.81 -3.84
N ILE A 141 -6.02 -8.44 -4.80
CA ILE A 141 -5.68 -7.47 -5.84
C ILE A 141 -5.18 -6.17 -5.22
N ARG A 142 -5.92 -5.61 -4.25
CA ARG A 142 -5.50 -4.38 -3.57
C ARG A 142 -4.22 -4.53 -2.76
N GLU A 143 -3.93 -5.72 -2.23
CA GLU A 143 -2.69 -5.98 -1.50
C GLU A 143 -1.49 -6.08 -2.42
N ALA A 144 -1.63 -6.78 -3.54
CA ALA A 144 -0.59 -6.85 -4.56
C ALA A 144 -0.31 -5.48 -5.18
N GLU A 145 -1.37 -4.72 -5.49
CA GLU A 145 -1.25 -3.33 -5.94
C GLU A 145 -0.55 -2.48 -4.88
N ARG A 146 -0.86 -2.66 -3.58
CA ARG A 146 -0.14 -1.97 -2.49
C ARG A 146 1.36 -2.26 -2.52
N GLN A 147 1.74 -3.53 -2.62
CA GLN A 147 3.12 -3.96 -2.55
C GLN A 147 3.92 -3.44 -3.76
N MET A 148 3.43 -3.68 -4.97
CA MET A 148 4.07 -3.20 -6.20
C MET A 148 4.26 -1.68 -6.20
N MET A 149 3.25 -0.94 -5.73
CA MET A 149 3.31 0.52 -5.65
C MET A 149 4.32 1.00 -4.59
N TYR A 150 4.39 0.33 -3.45
CA TYR A 150 5.36 0.67 -2.41
C TYR A 150 6.79 0.49 -2.92
N GLU A 151 7.05 -0.63 -3.59
CA GLU A 151 8.35 -0.92 -4.21
C GLU A 151 8.72 0.06 -5.32
N GLU A 152 7.77 0.48 -6.17
CA GLU A 152 8.05 1.44 -7.25
C GLU A 152 8.41 2.85 -6.73
N TYR A 153 7.84 3.29 -5.60
CA TYR A 153 7.94 4.69 -5.15
C TYR A 153 8.81 4.92 -3.92
N ILE A 154 9.24 3.88 -3.21
CA ILE A 154 10.12 4.03 -2.04
C ILE A 154 11.48 4.63 -2.42
N ASP A 155 12.05 4.22 -3.55
CA ASP A 155 13.33 4.73 -4.04
C ASP A 155 13.21 6.12 -4.71
N ARG A 156 11.97 6.59 -4.91
CA ARG A 156 11.63 7.86 -5.59
C ARG A 156 11.24 8.96 -4.62
N VAL A 157 11.47 8.77 -3.33
CA VAL A 157 11.30 9.83 -2.32
C VAL A 157 12.23 10.99 -2.65
N SER A 158 11.74 12.21 -2.49
CA SER A 158 12.39 13.47 -2.88
C SER A 158 12.47 13.73 -4.40
N GLU A 159 11.88 12.88 -5.24
CA GLU A 159 11.75 13.15 -6.68
C GLU A 159 10.57 14.10 -6.97
N VAL A 160 10.72 15.00 -7.94
CA VAL A 160 9.61 15.82 -8.45
C VAL A 160 8.85 15.05 -9.52
N VAL A 161 7.57 14.82 -9.24
CA VAL A 161 6.63 14.20 -10.18
C VAL A 161 5.65 15.23 -10.73
N THR A 162 5.19 14.99 -11.95
CA THR A 162 4.11 15.78 -12.57
C THR A 162 2.82 14.96 -12.52
N GLY A 163 1.75 15.57 -12.02
CA GLY A 163 0.44 14.94 -11.93
C GLY A 163 -0.70 15.87 -12.30
N ILE A 164 -1.89 15.29 -12.43
CA ILE A 164 -3.13 16.01 -12.73
C ILE A 164 -3.97 16.07 -11.46
N VAL A 165 -4.38 17.27 -11.06
CA VAL A 165 -5.26 17.45 -9.92
C VAL A 165 -6.62 16.81 -10.20
N GLN A 166 -6.98 15.83 -9.37
CA GLN A 166 -8.31 15.24 -9.32
C GLN A 166 -9.18 16.00 -8.31
N GLN A 167 -10.50 15.93 -8.48
CA GLN A 167 -11.43 16.70 -7.67
C GLN A 167 -11.37 16.28 -6.20
N ALA A 168 -11.17 17.26 -5.31
CA ALA A 168 -11.06 17.05 -3.88
C ALA A 168 -12.42 16.69 -3.24
N GLY A 169 -12.48 15.50 -2.65
CA GLY A 169 -13.54 15.07 -1.74
C GLY A 169 -13.38 15.70 -0.33
N ASP A 170 -14.45 16.34 0.12
CA ASP A 170 -14.91 16.62 1.50
C ASP A 170 -13.99 17.18 2.61
N ARG A 171 -12.65 17.27 2.49
CA ARG A 171 -11.79 17.64 3.65
C ARG A 171 -10.50 18.40 3.33
N ASN A 172 -10.55 19.40 2.44
CA ASN A 172 -9.41 20.29 2.10
C ASN A 172 -8.12 19.60 1.58
N ASN A 173 -8.12 18.27 1.41
CA ASN A 173 -7.02 17.53 0.81
C ASN A 173 -7.23 17.47 -0.70
N VAL A 174 -6.14 17.55 -1.44
CA VAL A 174 -6.17 17.47 -2.91
C VAL A 174 -5.65 16.10 -3.32
N LEU A 175 -6.32 15.46 -4.27
CA LEU A 175 -5.84 14.23 -4.90
C LEU A 175 -5.16 14.59 -6.21
N VAL A 176 -4.03 13.94 -6.49
CA VAL A 176 -3.19 14.20 -7.65
C VAL A 176 -2.94 12.88 -8.34
N ASP A 177 -3.47 12.73 -9.54
CA ASP A 177 -3.25 11.55 -10.36
C ASP A 177 -1.88 11.61 -11.03
N LEU A 178 -1.01 10.65 -10.70
CA LEU A 178 0.32 10.47 -11.29
C LEU A 178 0.28 9.52 -12.50
N GLY A 179 -0.90 9.10 -12.95
CA GLY A 179 -1.15 8.19 -14.07
C GLY A 179 -1.32 6.73 -13.65
N LYS A 180 -0.43 6.24 -12.77
CA LYS A 180 -0.54 4.88 -12.19
C LYS A 180 -1.21 4.87 -10.82
N VAL A 181 -1.07 5.96 -10.06
CA VAL A 181 -1.54 6.07 -8.67
C VAL A 181 -2.08 7.46 -8.37
N GLU A 182 -3.04 7.49 -7.45
CA GLU A 182 -3.50 8.72 -6.82
C GLU A 182 -2.60 9.07 -5.64
N ALA A 183 -1.87 10.18 -5.77
CA ALA A 183 -1.13 10.79 -4.69
C ALA A 183 -2.03 11.75 -3.89
N LEU A 184 -1.75 11.86 -2.60
CA LEU A 184 -2.41 12.78 -1.69
C LEU A 184 -1.53 14.03 -1.49
N LEU A 185 -2.10 15.19 -1.75
CA LEU A 185 -1.54 16.49 -1.39
C LEU A 185 -2.31 17.04 -0.17
N PRO A 186 -1.85 16.75 1.06
CA PRO A 186 -2.54 17.16 2.27
C PRO A 186 -2.43 18.68 2.47
N ARG A 187 -3.37 19.27 3.21
CA ARG A 187 -3.39 20.73 3.46
C ARG A 187 -2.07 21.26 4.06
N SER A 188 -1.39 20.47 4.89
CA SER A 188 -0.10 20.86 5.47
C SER A 188 1.01 21.01 4.42
N GLU A 189 0.90 20.32 3.28
CA GLU A 189 1.90 20.30 2.20
C GLU A 189 1.47 21.15 0.99
N GLN A 190 0.31 21.80 1.08
CA GLN A 190 -0.18 22.79 0.12
C GLN A 190 0.43 24.16 0.39
N VAL A 191 0.68 24.93 -0.67
CA VAL A 191 1.17 26.30 -0.54
C VAL A 191 -0.01 27.23 -0.28
N ASP A 192 0.09 28.07 0.76
CA ASP A 192 -0.94 29.05 1.10
C ASP A 192 -1.16 30.02 -0.08
N GLY A 193 -2.40 30.12 -0.54
CA GLY A 193 -2.79 31.01 -1.65
C GLY A 193 -2.76 30.36 -3.04
N GLU A 194 -2.20 29.16 -3.21
CA GLU A 194 -2.33 28.41 -4.46
C GLU A 194 -3.75 27.82 -4.60
N ARG A 195 -4.28 27.81 -5.83
CA ARG A 195 -5.58 27.20 -6.16
C ARG A 195 -5.40 25.94 -7.00
N TYR A 196 -5.72 24.79 -6.43
CA TYR A 196 -5.65 23.50 -7.13
C TYR A 196 -6.99 23.22 -7.82
N GLU A 197 -7.10 23.64 -9.08
CA GLU A 197 -8.29 23.41 -9.90
C GLU A 197 -8.27 22.00 -10.49
N GLN A 198 -9.43 21.35 -10.58
CA GLN A 198 -9.56 20.03 -11.20
C GLN A 198 -9.07 20.06 -12.65
N GLY A 199 -8.30 19.06 -13.04
CA GLY A 199 -7.70 18.95 -14.37
C GLY A 199 -6.44 19.81 -14.56
N SER A 200 -6.07 20.65 -13.59
CA SER A 200 -4.80 21.38 -13.64
C SER A 200 -3.62 20.43 -13.46
N ARG A 201 -2.55 20.66 -14.22
CA ARG A 201 -1.28 19.95 -14.01
C ARG A 201 -0.47 20.66 -12.94
N ILE A 202 0.10 19.88 -12.03
CA ILE A 202 0.98 20.39 -10.99
C ILE A 202 2.25 19.54 -10.92
N LYS A 203 3.36 20.19 -10.58
CA LYS A 203 4.59 19.53 -10.14
C LYS A 203 4.64 19.49 -8.62
N ALA A 204 4.99 18.36 -8.03
CA ALA A 204 5.11 18.19 -6.59
C ALA A 204 6.22 17.19 -6.26
N VAL A 205 6.81 17.32 -5.09
CA VAL A 205 7.85 16.40 -4.58
C VAL A 205 7.17 15.26 -3.83
N ILE A 206 7.63 14.03 -4.00
CA ILE A 206 7.21 12.91 -3.16
C ILE A 206 7.90 13.03 -1.81
N THR A 207 7.14 13.21 -0.72
CA THR A 207 7.71 13.33 0.63
C THR A 207 7.76 12.00 1.36
N GLU A 208 6.71 11.20 1.23
CA GLU A 208 6.60 9.91 1.91
C GLU A 208 5.63 8.99 1.17
N VAL A 209 5.84 7.69 1.29
CA VAL A 209 4.92 6.65 0.79
C VAL A 209 4.41 5.89 2.00
N ARG A 210 3.10 5.98 2.26
CA ARG A 210 2.46 5.30 3.38
C ARG A 210 1.61 4.13 2.91
N SER A 211 1.75 2.99 3.58
CA SER A 211 0.81 1.88 3.46
C SER A 211 -0.39 2.12 4.39
N GLY A 212 -1.50 2.65 3.85
CA GLY A 212 -2.74 2.84 4.61
C GLY A 212 -3.71 1.65 4.47
N THR A 213 -4.70 1.58 5.36
CA THR A 213 -5.81 0.61 5.28
C THR A 213 -6.71 0.78 4.06
N LYS A 214 -6.63 1.93 3.38
CA LYS A 214 -7.40 2.28 2.17
C LYS A 214 -6.60 2.19 0.87
N GLY A 215 -5.36 1.72 0.90
CA GLY A 215 -4.46 1.64 -0.26
C GLY A 215 -3.10 2.31 -0.01
N PRO A 216 -2.16 2.19 -0.95
CA PRO A 216 -0.88 2.89 -0.88
C PRO A 216 -1.16 4.38 -1.10
N GLN A 217 -0.74 5.21 -0.16
CA GLN A 217 -0.88 6.66 -0.25
C GLN A 217 0.50 7.26 -0.45
N VAL A 218 0.78 7.65 -1.70
CA VAL A 218 1.93 8.50 -2.01
C VAL A 218 1.57 9.91 -1.56
N ILE A 219 2.33 10.48 -0.64
CA ILE A 219 2.13 11.84 -0.18
C ILE A 219 3.08 12.74 -0.94
N VAL A 220 2.52 13.79 -1.52
CA VAL A 220 3.27 14.77 -2.29
C VAL A 220 3.18 16.14 -1.64
N SER A 221 4.20 16.96 -1.86
CA SER A 221 4.31 18.32 -1.35
C SER A 221 4.66 19.32 -2.41
N ARG A 222 4.03 20.49 -2.33
CA ARG A 222 4.45 21.69 -3.06
C ARG A 222 5.21 22.69 -2.19
N ARG A 223 5.24 22.48 -0.87
CA ARG A 223 5.98 23.32 0.09
C ARG A 223 7.45 22.94 0.20
N ASP A 224 7.78 21.69 -0.07
CA ASP A 224 9.14 21.17 0.12
C ASP A 224 10.19 21.99 -0.66
N PRO A 225 11.34 22.36 -0.05
CA PRO A 225 12.42 23.07 -0.73
C PRO A 225 13.03 22.32 -1.93
N GLU A 226 12.94 20.99 -1.95
CA GLU A 226 13.47 20.14 -3.03
C GLU A 226 12.78 20.42 -4.36
N LEU A 227 11.52 20.90 -4.32
CA LEU A 227 10.79 21.32 -5.50
C LEU A 227 11.55 22.43 -6.23
N ILE A 228 12.06 23.43 -5.50
CA ILE A 228 12.79 24.55 -6.11
C ILE A 228 14.09 24.05 -6.72
N LYS A 229 14.86 23.24 -5.99
CA LYS A 229 16.14 22.73 -6.49
C LYS A 229 15.96 21.99 -7.80
N THR A 230 15.02 21.05 -7.84
CA THR A 230 14.72 20.26 -9.03
C THR A 230 14.18 21.11 -10.17
N LEU A 231 13.35 22.12 -9.89
CA LEU A 231 12.88 23.05 -10.94
C LEU A 231 14.03 23.86 -11.55
N PHE A 232 15.00 24.28 -10.75
CA PHE A 232 16.21 24.94 -11.24
C PHE A 232 17.11 23.98 -12.03
N GLU A 233 17.27 22.75 -11.57
CA GLU A 233 18.02 21.72 -12.29
C GLU A 233 17.42 21.42 -13.68
N LEU A 234 16.09 21.37 -13.78
CA LEU A 234 15.39 21.19 -15.06
C LEU A 234 15.52 22.40 -16.01
N GLU A 235 15.61 23.63 -15.48
CA GLU A 235 15.61 24.87 -16.26
C GLU A 235 17.04 25.38 -16.59
N VAL A 236 18.04 25.03 -15.76
CA VAL A 236 19.42 25.53 -15.85
C VAL A 236 20.37 24.36 -16.18
N PRO A 237 20.83 24.24 -17.44
CA PRO A 237 21.74 23.18 -17.87
C PRO A 237 23.04 23.13 -17.05
N GLU A 238 23.55 24.29 -16.63
CA GLU A 238 24.78 24.37 -15.84
C GLU A 238 24.65 23.71 -14.47
N ILE A 239 23.42 23.60 -13.93
CA ILE A 239 23.15 22.86 -12.69
C ILE A 239 23.08 21.36 -12.97
N ALA A 240 22.37 20.97 -14.03
CA ALA A 240 22.29 19.56 -14.45
C ALA A 240 23.66 18.96 -14.83
N ASP A 241 24.55 19.77 -15.42
CA ASP A 241 25.92 19.38 -15.76
C ASP A 241 26.88 19.40 -14.55
N GLY A 242 26.41 19.86 -13.37
CA GLY A 242 27.21 19.98 -12.15
C GLY A 242 28.26 21.11 -12.18
N LEU A 243 28.17 22.05 -13.12
CA LEU A 243 29.05 23.23 -13.20
C LEU A 243 28.68 24.29 -12.14
N VAL A 244 27.40 24.32 -11.76
CA VAL A 244 26.84 25.17 -10.72
C VAL A 244 26.09 24.28 -9.72
N GLU A 245 26.35 24.46 -8.43
CA GLU A 245 25.73 23.71 -7.34
C GLU A 245 24.84 24.62 -6.49
N ILE A 246 23.63 24.16 -6.14
CA ILE A 246 22.78 24.83 -5.16
C ILE A 246 23.20 24.39 -3.75
N ARG A 247 23.90 25.25 -3.02
CA ARG A 247 24.40 24.97 -1.66
C ARG A 247 23.32 24.94 -0.60
N GLY A 248 22.27 25.73 -0.79
CA GLY A 248 21.21 25.85 0.20
C GLY A 248 19.99 26.58 -0.33
N VAL A 249 18.84 26.25 0.26
CA VAL A 249 17.55 26.88 -0.06
C VAL A 249 16.87 27.27 1.24
N ALA A 250 16.52 28.54 1.37
CA ALA A 250 15.66 29.05 2.44
C ALA A 250 14.35 29.51 1.80
N ARG A 251 13.25 28.81 2.10
CA ARG A 251 11.97 28.95 1.40
C ARG A 251 10.84 29.32 2.35
N GLU A 252 10.13 30.39 2.04
CA GLU A 252 8.79 30.70 2.54
C GLU A 252 7.78 30.41 1.41
N PRO A 253 7.17 29.21 1.37
CA PRO A 253 6.40 28.75 0.21
C PRO A 253 5.29 29.74 -0.15
N GLY A 254 5.17 30.07 -1.45
CA GLY A 254 4.15 30.99 -1.96
C GLY A 254 4.46 32.48 -1.79
N TYR A 255 5.53 32.83 -1.05
CA TYR A 255 5.91 34.22 -0.81
C TYR A 255 7.29 34.54 -1.38
N ARG A 256 8.35 33.98 -0.80
CA ARG A 256 9.72 34.28 -1.17
C ARG A 256 10.66 33.12 -0.84
N SER A 257 11.57 32.85 -1.75
CA SER A 257 12.67 31.91 -1.58
C SER A 257 14.02 32.57 -1.85
N LYS A 258 15.04 32.12 -1.11
CA LYS A 258 16.43 32.49 -1.32
C LYS A 258 17.23 31.23 -1.62
N ILE A 259 17.99 31.24 -2.70
CA ILE A 259 18.87 30.14 -3.08
C ILE A 259 20.32 30.62 -3.08
N ALA A 260 21.20 29.81 -2.50
CA ALA A 260 22.65 30.02 -2.53
C ALA A 260 23.26 29.12 -3.61
N VAL A 261 24.02 29.70 -4.54
CA VAL A 261 24.59 29.01 -5.69
C VAL A 261 26.09 29.24 -5.80
N GLU A 262 26.84 28.17 -6.04
CA GLU A 262 28.30 28.23 -6.21
C GLU A 262 28.67 27.62 -7.57
N SER A 263 29.71 28.15 -8.23
CA SER A 263 30.23 27.55 -9.46
C SER A 263 31.55 26.83 -9.23
N HIS A 264 31.68 25.63 -9.81
CA HIS A 264 32.90 24.82 -9.79
C HIS A 264 33.76 25.02 -11.06
N ALA A 265 33.25 25.77 -12.04
CA ALA A 265 33.89 25.98 -13.34
C ALA A 265 34.43 27.41 -13.51
N GLN A 266 35.68 27.53 -13.95
CA GLN A 266 36.25 28.84 -14.24
C GLN A 266 35.54 29.51 -15.42
N GLY A 267 35.08 30.74 -15.22
CA GLY A 267 34.41 31.55 -16.25
C GLY A 267 32.89 31.37 -16.32
N VAL A 268 32.29 30.57 -15.42
CA VAL A 268 30.83 30.46 -15.28
C VAL A 268 30.39 31.31 -14.09
N ASP A 269 29.49 32.26 -14.34
CA ASP A 269 28.82 33.03 -13.27
C ASP A 269 27.58 32.25 -12.79
N PRO A 270 27.55 31.77 -11.54
CA PRO A 270 26.43 30.96 -11.04
C PRO A 270 25.13 31.75 -10.98
N VAL A 271 25.16 33.05 -10.66
CA VAL A 271 23.96 33.89 -10.62
C VAL A 271 23.45 34.13 -12.04
N GLY A 272 24.35 34.51 -12.96
CA GLY A 272 24.02 34.71 -14.36
C GLY A 272 23.42 33.47 -15.03
N ALA A 273 23.97 32.28 -14.73
CA ALA A 273 23.47 31.00 -15.23
C ALA A 273 22.04 30.72 -14.76
N CYS A 274 21.75 30.92 -13.46
CA CYS A 274 20.43 30.68 -12.89
C CYS A 274 19.37 31.71 -13.33
N VAL A 275 19.77 32.97 -13.54
CA VAL A 275 18.87 34.03 -14.02
C VAL A 275 18.54 33.83 -15.51
N GLY A 276 19.55 33.51 -16.32
CA GLY A 276 19.43 33.37 -17.77
C GLY A 276 19.19 34.71 -18.50
N PRO A 277 19.08 34.67 -19.85
CA PRO A 277 18.93 35.88 -20.66
C PRO A 277 17.70 36.71 -20.26
N ARG A 278 17.93 37.94 -19.79
CA ARG A 278 16.87 38.83 -19.28
C ARG A 278 15.99 38.16 -18.21
N GLY A 279 16.56 37.30 -17.37
CA GLY A 279 15.81 36.61 -16.32
C GLY A 279 14.81 35.58 -16.83
N SER A 280 15.01 35.00 -18.02
CA SER A 280 14.04 34.05 -18.59
C SER A 280 13.91 32.80 -17.73
N ARG A 281 15.02 32.20 -17.28
CA ARG A 281 15.05 30.93 -16.55
C ARG A 281 14.40 31.06 -15.18
N VAL A 282 14.85 32.01 -14.38
CA VAL A 282 14.22 32.29 -13.07
C VAL A 282 12.73 32.63 -13.20
N ARG A 283 12.30 33.33 -14.27
CA ARG A 283 10.88 33.61 -14.49
C ARG A 283 10.05 32.35 -14.80
N MET A 284 10.62 31.36 -15.49
CA MET A 284 9.95 30.08 -15.73
C MET A 284 9.72 29.34 -14.41
N VAL A 285 10.73 29.29 -13.53
CA VAL A 285 10.61 28.69 -12.19
C VAL A 285 9.59 29.44 -11.32
N VAL A 286 9.65 30.77 -11.30
CA VAL A 286 8.67 31.62 -10.57
C VAL A 286 7.25 31.40 -11.09
N SER A 287 7.08 31.22 -12.40
CA SER A 287 5.77 30.93 -13.01
C SER A 287 5.22 29.57 -12.56
N GLU A 288 6.08 28.54 -12.49
CA GLU A 288 5.70 27.21 -12.00
C GLU A 288 5.32 27.21 -10.51
N LEU A 289 5.98 28.05 -9.70
CA LEU A 289 5.65 28.30 -8.29
C LEU A 289 4.54 29.36 -8.09
N ARG A 290 3.79 29.67 -9.16
CA ARG A 290 2.63 30.56 -9.15
C ARG A 290 2.90 31.96 -8.54
N GLY A 291 4.10 32.50 -8.76
CA GLY A 291 4.46 33.87 -8.38
C GLY A 291 5.30 33.99 -7.10
N GLU A 292 5.77 32.87 -6.53
CA GLU A 292 6.76 32.89 -5.45
C GLU A 292 8.03 33.64 -5.88
N LYS A 293 8.46 34.66 -5.14
CA LYS A 293 9.64 35.48 -5.51
C LYS A 293 10.93 34.75 -5.19
N ILE A 294 11.89 34.71 -6.11
CA ILE A 294 13.16 34.01 -5.89
C ILE A 294 14.33 35.00 -5.93
N ASP A 295 15.12 35.02 -4.86
CA ASP A 295 16.38 35.74 -4.78
C ASP A 295 17.54 34.73 -4.91
N ILE A 296 18.51 35.02 -5.78
CA ILE A 296 19.67 34.16 -6.03
C ILE A 296 20.91 34.85 -5.45
N ILE A 297 21.66 34.13 -4.63
CA ILE A 297 22.80 34.65 -3.85
C ILE A 297 24.05 33.82 -4.23
N PRO A 298 25.17 34.47 -4.56
CA PRO A 298 26.44 33.80 -4.81
C PRO A 298 27.14 33.32 -3.52
#